data_AF-A0A1F6U3U6-F1
#
_entry.id   AF-A0A1F6U3U6-F1
#
_cell.length_a   1.000
_cell.length_b   1.000
_cell.length_c   1.000
_cell.angle_alpha   90.00
_cell.angle_beta   90.00
_cell.angle_gamma   90.00
#
_symmetry.space_group_name_H-M   'P 1'
#
loop_
_entity.id
_entity.type
_entity.pdbx_description
1 polymer ?
#
loop_
_entity_poly.entity_id
_entity_poly.type
_entity_poly.pdbx_seq_one_letter_code
_entity_poly.pdbx_strand_id
1 'polypeptide(L)'
;MTTAIPISLVSEVKITPENKCTFCQGATCCTYFTHQIDTPRSMEDFDLLLWQISHQNSQMYKDEDGWFLLVNNPCRHLQPGGRCGIYETRPQICRDHSNDDCEFEGPSGEEDFELFFPGYESLLDYCRNRFKNWDRRALQKNAGKKKR
;
A
#
# COMPACT_ATOMS: atom_id res chain seq x y z
N MET A 1 -11.16 19.86 -25.75
CA MET A 1 -11.14 18.78 -26.76
C MET A 1 -10.08 17.80 -26.30
N THR A 2 -10.49 16.76 -25.59
CA THR A 2 -9.60 15.75 -25.03
C THR A 2 -9.33 14.74 -26.13
N THR A 3 -8.12 14.73 -26.67
CA THR A 3 -7.69 13.79 -27.70
C THR A 3 -7.50 12.42 -27.04
N ALA A 4 -8.58 11.64 -26.98
CA ALA A 4 -8.50 10.27 -26.52
C ALA A 4 -7.64 9.45 -27.50
N ILE A 5 -6.54 8.90 -27.00
CA ILE A 5 -5.63 8.05 -27.76
C ILE A 5 -6.36 6.74 -28.10
N PRO A 6 -6.39 6.32 -29.38
CA PRO A 6 -7.11 5.12 -29.80
C PRO A 6 -6.49 3.84 -29.21
N ILE A 7 -7.35 2.88 -28.86
CA ILE A 7 -6.95 1.57 -28.35
C ILE A 7 -6.62 0.67 -29.55
N SER A 8 -5.34 0.39 -29.77
CA SER A 8 -4.88 -0.58 -30.79
C SER A 8 -4.99 -2.02 -30.28
N LEU A 9 -5.47 -2.91 -31.15
CA LEU A 9 -5.60 -4.35 -30.89
C LEU A 9 -4.21 -4.99 -30.72
N VAL A 10 -4.09 -5.76 -29.64
CA VAL A 10 -2.87 -6.41 -29.16
C VAL A 10 -2.61 -7.67 -29.99
N SER A 11 -1.78 -7.61 -31.03
CA SER A 11 -1.23 -8.84 -31.60
C SER A 11 0.19 -8.78 -32.18
N GLU A 12 0.87 -7.62 -32.23
CA GLU A 12 2.26 -7.57 -32.77
C GLU A 12 3.21 -6.60 -32.04
N VAL A 13 2.79 -5.98 -30.92
CA VAL A 13 3.63 -5.01 -30.21
C VAL A 13 4.38 -5.67 -29.07
N LYS A 14 5.72 -5.68 -29.15
CA LYS A 14 6.57 -6.06 -28.02
C LYS A 14 6.35 -5.05 -26.87
N ILE A 15 5.93 -5.55 -25.72
CA ILE A 15 5.79 -4.73 -24.52
C ILE A 15 7.20 -4.39 -24.00
N THR A 16 7.47 -3.11 -23.83
CA THR A 16 8.71 -2.56 -23.26
C THR A 16 8.37 -1.69 -22.06
N PRO A 17 9.32 -1.38 -21.16
CA PRO A 17 9.06 -0.46 -20.04
C PRO A 17 8.42 0.87 -20.47
N GLU A 18 8.78 1.41 -21.63
CA GLU A 18 8.30 2.69 -22.15
C GLU A 18 6.85 2.64 -22.62
N ASN A 19 6.35 1.46 -23.05
CA ASN A 19 4.99 1.31 -23.57
C ASN A 19 4.05 0.49 -22.65
N LYS A 20 4.61 -0.15 -21.61
CA LYS A 20 3.92 -1.06 -20.68
C LYS A 20 2.64 -0.46 -20.08
N CYS A 21 2.71 0.79 -19.61
CA CYS A 21 1.54 1.50 -19.07
C CYS A 21 0.38 1.63 -20.06
N THR A 22 0.65 1.70 -21.38
CA THR A 22 -0.39 1.79 -22.41
C THR A 22 -1.22 0.51 -22.51
N PHE A 23 -0.62 -0.63 -22.16
CA PHE A 23 -1.23 -1.96 -22.19
C PHE A 23 -1.74 -2.43 -20.82
N CYS A 24 -1.48 -1.67 -19.75
CA CYS A 24 -1.92 -2.02 -18.40
C CYS A 24 -3.41 -1.71 -18.23
N GLN A 25 -4.26 -2.72 -18.42
CA GLN A 25 -5.71 -2.57 -18.26
C GLN A 25 -6.14 -2.51 -16.79
N GLY A 26 -5.40 -3.20 -15.91
CA GLY A 26 -5.68 -3.23 -14.48
C GLY A 26 -5.35 -1.92 -13.76
N ALA A 27 -4.41 -1.14 -14.31
CA ALA A 27 -3.90 0.10 -13.70
C ALA A 27 -3.62 -0.08 -12.19
N THR A 28 -2.95 -1.18 -11.82
CA THR A 28 -2.74 -1.62 -10.43
C THR A 28 -2.13 -0.50 -9.57
N CYS A 29 -1.17 0.25 -10.10
CA CYS A 29 -0.56 1.41 -9.42
C CYS A 29 -1.54 2.57 -9.10
N CYS A 30 -2.77 2.53 -9.61
CA CYS A 30 -3.83 3.49 -9.34
C CYS A 30 -5.00 2.89 -8.54
N THR A 31 -4.93 1.63 -8.11
CA THR A 31 -6.01 0.97 -7.33
C THR A 31 -5.77 1.01 -5.81
N TYR A 32 -4.56 1.38 -5.39
CA TYR A 32 -4.18 1.57 -3.99
C TYR A 32 -3.16 2.72 -3.87
N PHE A 33 -2.82 3.08 -2.64
CA PHE A 33 -1.63 3.88 -2.36
C PHE A 33 -0.90 3.33 -1.13
N THR A 34 0.40 3.60 -1.06
CA THR A 34 1.23 3.28 0.10
C THR A 34 1.76 4.55 0.72
N HIS A 35 1.87 4.55 2.04
CA HIS A 35 2.52 5.60 2.81
C HIS A 35 3.60 4.96 3.66
N GLN A 36 4.84 5.34 3.43
CA GLN A 36 5.94 4.95 4.30
C GLN A 36 5.70 5.56 5.68
N ILE A 37 5.74 4.71 6.70
CA ILE A 37 5.57 5.09 8.09
C ILE A 37 6.88 4.88 8.85
N ASP A 38 7.04 5.60 9.96
CA ASP A 38 8.16 5.39 10.86
C ASP A 38 8.21 3.92 11.34
N THR A 39 9.42 3.38 11.46
CA THR A 39 9.57 1.99 11.92
C THR A 39 9.02 1.86 13.35
N PRO A 40 7.99 1.02 13.61
CA PRO A 40 7.44 0.84 14.94
C PRO A 40 8.46 0.16 15.87
N ARG A 41 8.76 0.79 17.00
CA ARG A 41 9.74 0.28 17.99
C ARG A 41 9.10 -0.09 19.32
N SER A 42 8.00 0.55 19.68
CA SER A 42 7.34 0.43 20.99
C SER A 42 5.99 -0.29 20.91
N MET A 43 5.49 -0.78 22.05
CA MET A 43 4.13 -1.33 22.10
C MET A 43 3.06 -0.27 21.82
N GLU A 44 3.36 1.01 22.06
CA GLU A 44 2.48 2.14 21.72
C GLU A 44 2.40 2.38 20.22
N ASP A 45 3.52 2.22 19.51
CA ASP A 45 3.54 2.32 18.05
C ASP A 45 2.69 1.20 17.45
N PHE A 46 2.84 -0.03 17.93
CA PHE A 46 2.02 -1.15 17.46
C PHE A 46 0.53 -1.03 17.87
N ASP A 47 0.21 -0.38 18.99
CA ASP A 47 -1.18 -0.01 19.32
C ASP A 47 -1.76 0.96 18.27
N LEU A 48 -0.96 1.96 17.84
CA LEU A 48 -1.35 2.89 16.79
C LEU A 48 -1.56 2.15 15.46
N LEU A 49 -0.67 1.22 15.14
CA LEU A 49 -0.80 0.42 13.92
C LEU A 49 -2.05 -0.47 13.92
N LEU A 50 -2.35 -1.11 15.05
CA LEU A 50 -3.59 -1.88 15.21
C LEU A 50 -4.83 -1.01 15.04
N TRP A 51 -4.81 0.23 15.56
CA TRP A 51 -5.91 1.17 15.32
C TRP A 51 -6.05 1.53 13.84
N GLN A 52 -4.96 1.79 13.13
CA GLN A 52 -4.99 2.10 11.70
C GLN A 52 -5.54 0.92 10.87
N ILE A 53 -4.97 -0.29 11.03
CA ILE A 53 -5.36 -1.48 10.27
C ILE A 53 -6.78 -2.00 10.61
N SER A 54 -7.39 -1.52 11.71
CA SER A 54 -8.78 -1.81 12.04
C SER A 54 -9.79 -1.17 11.08
N HIS A 55 -9.35 -0.23 10.23
CA HIS A 55 -10.21 0.42 9.24
C HIS A 55 -10.25 -0.42 7.96
N GLN A 56 -11.38 -0.33 7.24
CA GLN A 56 -11.56 -1.05 5.97
C GLN A 56 -10.46 -0.67 4.98
N ASN A 57 -10.12 -1.63 4.11
CA ASN A 57 -9.15 -1.48 3.03
C ASN A 57 -7.72 -1.11 3.49
N SER A 58 -7.40 -1.27 4.77
CA SER A 58 -6.08 -0.97 5.32
C SER A 58 -5.30 -2.26 5.54
N GLN A 59 -4.05 -2.26 5.09
CA GLN A 59 -3.08 -3.33 5.24
C GLN A 59 -1.74 -2.71 5.64
N MET A 60 -0.81 -3.53 6.13
CA MET A 60 0.54 -3.06 6.43
C MET A 60 1.56 -4.05 5.91
N TYR A 61 2.71 -3.55 5.50
CA TYR A 61 3.81 -4.42 5.11
C TYR A 61 5.15 -3.81 5.50
N LYS A 62 6.18 -4.66 5.49
CA LYS A 62 7.57 -4.27 5.61
C LYS A 62 8.36 -4.88 4.46
N ASP A 63 9.19 -4.08 3.82
CA ASP A 63 10.19 -4.49 2.83
C ASP A 63 11.58 -3.94 3.22
N GLU A 64 12.50 -3.88 2.26
CA GLU A 64 13.84 -3.33 2.43
C GLU A 64 13.87 -1.81 2.69
N ASP A 65 12.87 -1.07 2.20
CA ASP A 65 12.75 0.39 2.34
C ASP A 65 12.08 0.80 3.65
N GLY A 66 11.37 -0.11 4.32
CA GLY A 66 10.86 0.11 5.67
C GLY A 66 9.45 -0.40 5.88
N TRP A 67 8.67 0.34 6.66
CA TRP A 67 7.29 -0.02 6.98
C TRP A 67 6.34 0.86 6.19
N PHE A 68 5.25 0.26 5.73
CA PHE A 68 4.27 0.93 4.89
C PHE A 68 2.85 0.62 5.35
N LEU A 69 2.01 1.65 5.34
CA LEU A 69 0.57 1.52 5.34
C LEU A 69 0.10 1.43 3.89
N LEU A 70 -0.58 0.34 3.54
CA LEU A 70 -1.19 0.13 2.23
C LEU A 70 -2.70 0.35 2.37
N VAL A 71 -3.25 1.23 1.53
CA VAL A 71 -4.69 1.50 1.50
C VAL A 71 -5.24 1.15 0.13
N ASN A 72 -6.07 0.10 0.08
CA ASN A 72 -6.77 -0.39 -1.12
C ASN A 72 -7.93 0.55 -1.48
N ASN A 73 -7.59 1.71 -2.03
CA ASN A 73 -8.56 2.73 -2.40
C ASN A 73 -8.25 3.28 -3.80
N PRO A 74 -9.09 2.98 -4.80
CA PRO A 74 -8.87 3.42 -6.17
C PRO A 74 -8.78 4.94 -6.30
N CYS A 75 -7.83 5.38 -7.12
CA CYS A 75 -7.67 6.79 -7.45
C CYS A 75 -8.98 7.34 -8.06
N ARG A 76 -9.48 8.44 -7.50
CA ARG A 76 -10.70 9.12 -7.99
C ARG A 76 -10.65 9.57 -9.45
N HIS A 77 -9.45 9.66 -10.03
CA HIS A 77 -9.22 10.10 -11.40
C HIS A 77 -9.02 8.93 -12.37
N LEU A 78 -9.04 7.69 -11.88
CA LEU A 78 -8.96 6.49 -12.72
C LEU A 78 -10.21 6.37 -13.58
N GLN A 79 -10.02 6.35 -14.89
CA GLN A 79 -11.08 6.23 -15.89
C GLN A 79 -11.31 4.76 -16.28
N PRO A 80 -12.49 4.44 -16.83
CA PRO A 80 -12.70 3.16 -17.50
C PRO A 80 -11.59 2.87 -18.52
N GLY A 81 -11.04 1.66 -18.50
CA GLY A 81 -9.92 1.28 -19.36
C GLY A 81 -8.53 1.61 -18.82
N GLY A 82 -8.39 1.95 -17.54
CA GLY A 82 -7.09 2.05 -16.86
C GLY A 82 -6.33 3.35 -17.12
N ARG A 83 -7.00 4.40 -17.62
CA ARG A 83 -6.37 5.68 -17.97
C ARG A 83 -6.52 6.71 -16.85
N CYS A 84 -5.51 7.56 -16.67
CA CYS A 84 -5.57 8.67 -15.73
C CYS A 84 -6.30 9.87 -16.35
N GLY A 85 -7.38 10.34 -15.72
CA GLY A 85 -8.17 11.48 -16.17
C GLY A 85 -7.47 12.84 -16.02
N ILE A 86 -6.38 12.89 -15.25
CA ILE A 86 -5.58 14.11 -15.02
C ILE A 86 -4.11 13.93 -15.41
N TYR A 87 -3.82 13.09 -16.42
CA TYR A 87 -2.46 12.67 -16.75
C TYR A 87 -1.47 13.84 -16.87
N GLU A 88 -1.83 14.90 -17.58
CA GLU A 88 -0.97 16.08 -17.80
C GLU A 88 -0.76 16.92 -16.53
N THR A 89 -1.70 16.90 -15.59
CA THR A 89 -1.66 17.68 -14.34
C THR A 89 -1.50 16.79 -13.11
N ARG A 90 -0.99 15.56 -13.29
CA ARG A 90 -0.81 14.60 -12.21
C ARG A 90 0.21 15.10 -11.17
N PRO A 91 0.09 14.70 -9.89
CA PRO A 91 1.07 15.00 -8.85
C PRO A 91 2.47 14.49 -9.21
N GLN A 92 3.50 15.10 -8.61
CA GLN A 92 4.90 14.77 -8.93
C GLN A 92 5.22 13.29 -8.64
N ILE A 93 4.72 12.72 -7.54
CA ILE A 93 4.90 11.30 -7.22
C ILE A 93 4.39 10.36 -8.34
N CYS A 94 3.32 10.73 -9.05
CA CYS A 94 2.80 9.97 -10.19
C CYS A 94 3.63 10.19 -11.47
N ARG A 95 4.46 11.25 -11.53
CA ARG A 95 5.40 11.49 -12.64
C ARG A 95 6.70 10.73 -12.43
N ASP A 96 7.11 10.58 -11.18
CA ASP A 96 8.33 9.90 -10.77
C ASP A 96 8.17 8.37 -10.73
N HIS A 97 6.95 7.85 -10.97
CA HIS A 97 6.67 6.43 -11.00
C HIS A 97 7.50 5.70 -12.08
N SER A 98 8.32 4.74 -11.65
CA SER A 98 9.14 3.89 -12.52
C SER A 98 8.41 2.59 -12.89
N ASN A 99 8.88 1.93 -13.95
CA ASN A 99 8.42 0.60 -14.37
C ASN A 99 9.31 -0.55 -13.89
N ASP A 100 10.35 -0.27 -13.09
CA ASP A 100 11.35 -1.25 -12.65
C ASP A 100 10.69 -2.38 -11.83
N ASP A 101 9.91 -2.03 -10.80
CA ASP A 101 9.19 -2.98 -9.93
C ASP A 101 7.67 -2.94 -10.19
N CYS A 102 7.29 -2.83 -11.46
CA CYS A 102 5.89 -2.66 -11.86
C CYS A 102 5.09 -3.98 -11.79
N GLU A 103 3.97 -3.93 -11.05
CA GLU A 103 2.94 -4.98 -10.86
C GLU A 103 2.07 -5.25 -12.11
N PHE A 104 2.68 -5.19 -13.29
CA PHE A 104 1.96 -5.36 -14.56
C PHE A 104 1.41 -6.78 -14.74
N GLU A 105 2.15 -7.78 -14.27
CA GLU A 105 1.76 -9.19 -14.36
C GLU A 105 0.83 -9.62 -13.21
N GLY A 106 0.71 -8.77 -12.18
CA GLY A 106 -0.13 -9.00 -11.01
C GLY A 106 0.32 -8.14 -9.83
N PRO A 107 -0.55 -7.89 -8.83
CA PRO A 107 -0.15 -7.24 -7.60
C PRO A 107 0.87 -8.09 -6.84
N SER A 108 1.72 -7.44 -6.06
CA SER A 108 2.66 -8.12 -5.17
C SER A 108 1.93 -9.07 -4.21
N GLY A 109 2.44 -10.28 -4.11
CA GLY A 109 1.98 -11.31 -3.18
C GLY A 109 2.58 -11.13 -1.79
N GLU A 110 2.09 -11.91 -0.82
CA GLU A 110 2.63 -11.94 0.54
C GLU A 110 4.12 -12.30 0.57
N GLU A 111 4.58 -13.12 -0.38
CA GLU A 111 5.96 -13.57 -0.53
C GLU A 111 6.94 -12.50 -1.02
N ASP A 112 6.43 -11.37 -1.53
CA ASP A 112 7.24 -10.23 -1.97
C ASP A 112 7.64 -9.30 -0.80
N PHE A 113 7.10 -9.53 0.40
CA PHE A 113 7.34 -8.70 1.57
C PHE A 113 8.12 -9.45 2.65
N GLU A 114 8.94 -8.72 3.43
CA GLU A 114 9.56 -9.30 4.64
C GLU A 114 8.50 -9.57 5.72
N LEU A 115 7.50 -8.70 5.82
CA LEU A 115 6.32 -8.87 6.66
C LEU A 115 5.10 -8.37 5.91
N PHE A 116 4.01 -9.12 5.94
CA PHE A 116 2.72 -8.67 5.39
C PHE A 116 1.60 -8.88 6.40
N PHE A 117 0.77 -7.86 6.55
CA PHE A 117 -0.36 -7.84 7.46
C PHE A 117 -1.62 -7.51 6.67
N PRO A 118 -2.36 -8.53 6.18
CA PRO A 118 -3.59 -8.30 5.42
C PRO A 118 -4.74 -7.75 6.28
N GLY A 119 -4.62 -7.74 7.61
CA GLY A 119 -5.64 -7.24 8.50
C GLY A 119 -5.25 -7.26 9.97
N TYR A 120 -6.19 -6.88 10.83
CA TYR A 120 -5.99 -6.73 12.27
C TYR A 120 -5.41 -7.97 12.96
N GLU A 121 -5.96 -9.15 12.67
CA GLU A 121 -5.58 -10.38 13.38
C GLU A 121 -4.11 -10.78 13.11
N SER A 122 -3.63 -10.66 11.87
CA SER A 122 -2.23 -10.99 11.55
C SER A 122 -1.25 -10.04 12.23
N LEU A 123 -1.57 -8.74 12.31
CA LEU A 123 -0.76 -7.78 13.06
C LEU A 123 -0.85 -8.04 14.57
N LEU A 124 -2.01 -8.40 15.10
CA LEU A 124 -2.18 -8.72 16.52
C LEU A 124 -1.35 -9.94 16.94
N ASP A 125 -1.36 -11.00 16.12
CA ASP A 125 -0.57 -12.19 16.35
C ASP A 125 0.93 -11.87 16.34
N TYR A 126 1.37 -11.05 15.38
CA TYR A 126 2.74 -10.53 15.37
C TYR A 126 3.09 -9.78 16.65
N CYS A 127 2.19 -8.89 17.12
CA CYS A 127 2.41 -8.13 18.35
C CYS A 127 2.54 -9.03 19.58
N ARG A 128 1.69 -10.06 19.70
CA ARG A 128 1.74 -11.03 20.80
C ARG A 128 3.02 -11.86 20.80
N ASN A 129 3.49 -12.26 19.62
CA ASN A 129 4.75 -13.00 19.47
C ASN A 129 5.96 -12.11 19.79
N ARG A 130 5.93 -10.85 19.35
CA ARG A 130 7.02 -9.89 19.55
C ARG A 130 7.15 -9.42 21.00
N PHE A 131 6.03 -9.19 21.70
CA PHE A 131 6.03 -8.58 23.03
C PHE A 131 5.41 -9.50 24.08
N LYS A 132 6.24 -10.03 24.99
CA LYS A 132 5.82 -10.95 26.08
C LYS A 132 4.64 -10.47 26.94
N ASN A 133 4.48 -9.15 27.10
CA ASN A 133 3.45 -8.55 27.95
C ASN A 133 2.35 -7.86 27.14
N TRP A 134 2.16 -8.21 25.87
CA TRP A 134 1.21 -7.57 24.96
C TRP A 134 -0.17 -7.35 25.57
N ASP A 135 -0.82 -8.41 26.05
CA ASP A 135 -2.19 -8.33 26.59
C ASP A 135 -2.27 -7.61 27.94
N ARG A 136 -1.13 -7.33 28.60
CA ARG A 136 -1.07 -6.59 29.87
C ARG A 136 -0.74 -5.10 29.69
N ARG A 137 -0.47 -4.64 28.47
CA ARG A 137 -0.02 -3.25 28.20
C ARG A 137 -1.02 -2.18 28.65
N ALA A 138 -2.32 -2.45 28.50
CA ALA A 138 -3.38 -1.55 28.94
C ALA A 138 -3.41 -1.37 30.48
N LEU A 139 -3.06 -2.42 31.23
CA LEU A 139 -3.00 -2.36 32.70
C LEU A 139 -1.81 -1.52 33.18
N GLN A 140 -0.69 -1.57 32.45
CA GLN A 140 0.54 -0.85 32.80
C GLN A 140 0.38 0.68 32.59
N LYS A 141 -0.28 1.11 31.50
CA LYS A 141 -0.57 2.54 31.25
C LYS A 141 -1.44 3.16 32.36
N ASN A 142 -2.40 2.40 32.89
CA ASN A 142 -3.29 2.87 33.96
C ASN A 142 -2.61 2.96 35.33
N ALA A 143 -1.64 2.09 35.61
CA ALA A 143 -0.85 2.14 36.85
C ALA A 143 0.06 3.37 36.92
N GLY A 144 0.61 3.81 35.78
CA GLY A 144 1.43 5.03 35.69
C GLY A 144 0.62 6.33 35.86
N LYS A 145 -0.62 6.37 35.36
CA LYS A 145 -1.50 7.55 35.50
C LYS A 145 -2.01 7.77 36.93
N LYS A 146 -2.19 6.71 37.73
CA LYS A 146 -2.62 6.84 39.15
C LYS A 146 -1.55 7.39 40.10
N LYS A 147 -0.30 7.52 39.65
CA LYS A 147 0.83 8.05 40.44
C LYS A 147 1.13 9.53 40.18
N ARG A 148 0.32 10.23 39.37
CA ARG A 148 0.44 11.65 39.06
C ARG A 148 -0.75 12.42 39.59
#